data_AF-A0A812R5Q8-F1
#
_entry.id   AF-A0A812R5Q8-F1
#
_cell.length_a   1.000
_cell.length_b   1.000
_cell.length_c   1.000
_cell.angle_alpha   90.00
_cell.angle_beta   90.00
_cell.angle_gamma   90.00
#
_symmetry.space_group_name_H-M   'P 1'
#
loop_
_entity.id
_entity.type
_entity.pdbx_description
1 polymer ?
#
loop_
_entity_poly.entity_id
_entity_poly.type
_entity_poly.pdbx_seq_one_letter_code
_entity_poly.pdbx_strand_id
1 'polypeptide(L)'
;MDAVSVERCADGEQRLVAMRHLAMDEVILEEVPLFEMPDEEILERKCSRYVAAWRYACQRIGQDGVERIFAHQFSEGAAAGTKAQEVHNALQLEVPVAQQPAASRFLMVLMSNSFRFTGPKGNRLTALFEIMSRVNHSCLPNARMVGDGHPAKLVTTKSVAPQEEIFLCYGGWNTGFVEQPLRQRQQHLLGNWGFVCQCGRCQQEPRDSKTP
;
A
#
# COMPACT_ATOMS: atom_id res chain seq x y z
N MET A 1 14.18 14.58 -7.40
CA MET A 1 12.76 14.18 -7.52
C MET A 1 12.06 15.40 -8.06
N ASP A 2 12.06 15.53 -9.38
CA ASP A 2 11.71 16.82 -10.02
C ASP A 2 10.29 16.79 -10.58
N ALA A 3 9.69 15.59 -10.66
CA ALA A 3 8.35 15.37 -11.18
C ALA A 3 7.27 15.38 -10.08
N VAL A 4 7.58 14.88 -8.88
CA VAL A 4 6.62 14.70 -7.78
C VAL A 4 7.20 15.07 -6.41
N SER A 5 6.34 15.45 -5.48
CA SER A 5 6.68 15.71 -4.07
C SER A 5 5.58 15.19 -3.14
N VAL A 6 5.96 14.80 -1.93
CA VAL A 6 5.00 14.46 -0.86
C VAL A 6 4.66 15.73 -0.09
N GLU A 7 3.40 16.14 -0.15
CA GLU A 7 2.87 17.28 0.59
C GLU A 7 2.09 16.82 1.82
N ARG A 8 2.33 17.49 2.95
CA ARG A 8 1.52 17.33 4.17
C ARG A 8 0.40 18.37 4.13
N CYS A 9 -0.82 17.88 4.07
CA CYS A 9 -2.02 18.73 4.00
C CYS A 9 -2.45 19.18 5.40
N ALA A 10 -3.25 20.25 5.45
CA ALA A 10 -3.72 20.82 6.72
C ALA A 10 -4.65 19.88 7.51
N ASP A 11 -5.26 18.92 6.82
CA ASP A 11 -6.06 17.82 7.40
C ASP A 11 -5.19 16.69 8.00
N GLY A 12 -3.86 16.81 7.91
CA GLY A 12 -2.91 15.79 8.37
C GLY A 12 -2.66 14.67 7.37
N GLU A 13 -3.34 14.65 6.23
CA GLU A 13 -3.10 13.68 5.17
C GLU A 13 -1.80 13.98 4.42
N GLN A 14 -1.26 12.95 3.78
CA GLN A 14 -0.13 13.08 2.87
C GLN A 14 -0.62 12.82 1.45
N ARG A 15 -0.16 13.64 0.51
CA ARG A 15 -0.50 13.54 -0.91
C ARG A 15 0.77 13.56 -1.73
N LEU A 16 0.90 12.65 -2.69
CA LEU A 16 1.92 12.77 -3.71
C LEU A 16 1.38 13.69 -4.80
N VAL A 17 2.02 14.82 -5.07
CA VAL A 17 1.54 15.79 -6.07
C VAL A 17 2.55 15.98 -7.18
N ALA A 18 2.07 16.38 -8.36
CA ALA A 18 2.91 16.77 -9.48
C ALA A 18 3.59 18.13 -9.21
N MET A 19 4.90 18.23 -9.46
CA MET A 19 5.66 19.49 -9.32
C MET A 19 5.70 20.31 -10.60
N ARG A 20 5.30 19.70 -11.71
CA ARG A 20 5.20 20.31 -13.05
C ARG A 20 4.14 19.58 -13.86
N HIS A 21 3.94 20.01 -15.10
CA HIS A 21 3.14 19.23 -16.03
C HIS A 21 3.83 17.89 -16.32
N LEU A 22 3.06 16.80 -16.27
CA LEU A 22 3.51 15.43 -16.55
C LEU A 22 2.73 14.93 -17.77
N ALA A 23 3.45 14.43 -18.77
CA ALA A 23 2.85 13.87 -19.98
C ALA A 23 2.27 12.47 -19.70
N MET A 24 1.32 12.00 -20.52
CA MET A 24 0.88 10.60 -20.46
C MET A 24 2.06 9.65 -20.71
N ASP A 25 2.06 8.50 -20.03
CA ASP A 25 3.11 7.47 -20.08
C ASP A 25 4.52 7.93 -19.64
N GLU A 26 4.61 9.05 -18.92
CA GLU A 26 5.86 9.52 -18.31
C GLU A 26 6.21 8.71 -17.04
N VAL A 27 7.48 8.31 -16.90
CA VAL A 27 8.02 7.77 -15.65
C VAL A 27 8.29 8.92 -14.68
N ILE A 28 7.55 8.97 -13.58
CA ILE A 28 7.56 10.10 -12.64
C ILE A 28 8.26 9.79 -11.32
N LEU A 29 8.48 8.50 -11.04
CA LEU A 29 9.23 8.01 -9.88
C LEU A 29 9.83 6.65 -10.22
N GLU A 30 11.10 6.44 -9.86
CA GLU A 30 11.73 5.13 -9.79
C GLU A 30 12.20 4.90 -8.35
N GLU A 31 11.82 3.79 -7.75
CA GLU A 31 12.05 3.54 -6.33
C GLU A 31 12.47 2.09 -6.08
N VAL A 32 13.46 1.91 -5.21
CA VAL A 32 13.87 0.60 -4.67
C VAL A 32 13.17 0.44 -3.31
N PRO A 33 12.59 -0.72 -2.99
CA PRO A 33 11.85 -0.87 -1.74
C PRO A 33 12.75 -0.77 -0.51
N LEU A 34 12.20 -0.21 0.57
CA LEU A 34 12.79 -0.24 1.91
C LEU A 34 12.83 -1.67 2.47
N PHE A 35 11.86 -2.49 2.09
CA PHE A 35 11.72 -3.87 2.52
C PHE A 35 11.00 -4.67 1.46
N GLU A 36 11.47 -5.90 1.23
CA GLU A 36 10.86 -6.86 0.31
C GLU A 36 10.87 -8.24 0.94
N MET A 37 9.81 -9.00 0.71
CA MET A 37 9.70 -10.41 1.09
C MET A 37 8.94 -11.22 0.02
N PRO A 38 9.21 -12.53 -0.10
CA PRO A 38 8.33 -13.45 -0.81
C PRO A 38 6.89 -13.36 -0.27
N ASP A 39 5.91 -13.42 -1.16
CA ASP A 39 4.49 -13.44 -0.78
C ASP A 39 4.21 -14.67 0.12
N GLU A 40 3.26 -14.51 1.03
CA GLU A 40 3.11 -15.30 2.25
C GLU A 40 2.83 -16.79 2.03
N GLU A 41 2.39 -17.20 0.83
CA GLU A 41 2.18 -18.61 0.48
C GLU A 41 3.46 -19.45 0.51
N ILE A 42 4.64 -18.81 0.54
CA ILE A 42 5.96 -19.47 0.51
C ILE A 42 6.60 -19.52 1.91
N LEU A 43 6.05 -18.84 2.91
CA LEU A 43 6.60 -18.91 4.26
C LEU A 43 6.04 -20.12 5.00
N GLU A 44 6.93 -20.89 5.62
CA GLU A 44 6.68 -22.21 6.22
C GLU A 44 5.30 -22.36 6.90
N ARG A 45 4.62 -23.49 6.65
CA ARG A 45 3.31 -23.87 7.26
C ARG A 45 3.31 -24.04 8.78
N LYS A 46 4.34 -23.59 9.48
CA LYS A 46 4.53 -23.78 10.93
C LYS A 46 4.03 -22.61 11.79
N CYS A 47 3.66 -21.49 11.17
CA CYS A 47 3.16 -20.31 11.86
C CYS A 47 2.10 -19.57 11.02
N SER A 48 1.39 -18.65 11.65
CA SER A 48 0.54 -17.71 10.89
C SER A 48 1.38 -16.84 9.95
N ARG A 49 0.77 -16.39 8.85
CA ARG A 49 1.41 -15.54 7.84
C ARG A 49 1.99 -14.24 8.41
N TYR A 50 1.30 -13.65 9.39
CA TYR A 50 1.72 -12.44 10.09
C TYR A 50 3.02 -12.65 10.87
N VAL A 51 3.11 -13.78 11.58
CA VAL A 51 4.30 -14.14 12.36
C VAL A 51 5.46 -14.47 11.42
N ALA A 52 5.18 -15.11 10.29
CA ALA A 52 6.17 -15.38 9.28
C ALA A 52 6.75 -14.09 8.67
N ALA A 53 5.91 -13.10 8.36
CA ALA A 53 6.35 -11.78 7.90
C ALA A 53 7.21 -11.06 8.93
N TRP A 54 6.82 -11.07 10.21
CA TRP A 54 7.61 -10.48 11.28
C TRP A 54 8.98 -11.16 11.43
N ARG A 55 9.03 -12.49 11.46
CA ARG A 55 10.28 -13.25 11.56
C ARG A 55 11.20 -12.98 10.37
N TYR A 56 10.64 -12.93 9.17
CA TYR A 56 11.39 -12.59 7.96
C TYR A 56 12.01 -11.20 8.07
N ALA A 57 11.25 -10.19 8.52
CA ALA A 57 11.75 -8.84 8.76
C ALA A 57 12.90 -8.84 9.78
N CYS A 58 12.72 -9.47 10.94
CA CYS A 58 13.77 -9.59 11.96
C CYS A 58 15.06 -10.22 11.41
N GLN A 59 14.95 -11.26 10.58
CA GLN A 59 16.11 -11.92 9.99
C GLN A 59 16.81 -11.07 8.93
N ARG A 60 16.04 -10.32 8.11
CA ARG A 60 16.56 -9.68 6.90
C ARG A 60 17.03 -8.25 7.13
N ILE A 61 16.34 -7.51 7.98
CA ILE A 61 16.64 -6.09 8.24
C ILE A 61 16.98 -5.80 9.70
N GLY A 62 16.79 -6.76 10.62
CA GLY A 62 17.09 -6.60 12.04
C GLY A 62 16.24 -5.52 12.72
N GLN A 63 16.52 -5.25 14.00
CA GLN A 63 15.81 -4.21 14.76
C GLN A 63 16.06 -2.82 14.18
N ASP A 64 17.31 -2.47 13.85
CA ASP A 64 17.65 -1.17 13.28
C ASP A 64 16.94 -0.90 11.95
N GLY A 65 16.73 -1.93 11.13
CA GLY A 65 15.97 -1.81 9.89
C GLY A 65 14.48 -1.57 10.12
N VAL A 66 13.90 -2.24 11.11
CA VAL A 66 12.50 -2.00 11.52
C VAL A 66 12.34 -0.56 12.05
N GLU A 67 13.27 -0.07 12.86
CA GLU A 67 13.25 1.30 13.36
C GLU A 67 13.39 2.34 12.22
N ARG A 68 14.21 2.05 11.20
CA ARG A 68 14.26 2.89 10.00
C ARG A 68 12.92 2.96 9.29
N ILE A 69 12.21 1.84 9.15
CA ILE A 69 10.85 1.81 8.57
C ILE A 69 9.90 2.70 9.38
N PHE A 70 9.96 2.61 10.70
CA PHE A 70 9.13 3.44 11.58
C PHE A 70 9.42 4.94 11.49
N ALA A 71 10.67 5.32 11.22
CA ALA A 71 11.07 6.71 11.07
C ALA A 71 10.38 7.42 9.88
N HIS A 72 9.93 6.67 8.86
CA HIS A 72 9.22 7.26 7.73
C HIS A 72 7.78 7.70 8.08
N GLN A 73 7.24 7.37 9.27
CA GLN A 73 5.89 7.79 9.67
C GLN A 73 4.82 7.33 8.65
N PHE A 74 4.86 6.06 8.27
CA PHE A 74 3.81 5.46 7.46
C PHE A 74 2.45 5.56 8.16
N SER A 75 1.39 5.61 7.36
CA SER A 75 0.06 5.35 7.90
C SER A 75 0.06 3.94 8.45
N GLU A 76 -0.20 3.79 9.74
CA GLU A 76 -0.46 2.50 10.37
C GLU A 76 -1.92 2.08 10.13
N GLY A 77 -2.50 2.60 9.04
CA GLY A 77 -3.92 2.68 8.70
C GLY A 77 -4.72 1.46 9.12
N ALA A 78 -5.93 1.76 9.60
CA ALA A 78 -6.91 0.86 10.19
C ALA A 78 -6.90 -0.55 9.59
N ALA A 79 -6.13 -1.47 10.16
CA ALA A 79 -6.70 -2.77 10.41
C ALA A 79 -7.82 -2.56 11.45
N ALA A 80 -8.91 -1.91 11.06
CA ALA A 80 -10.14 -1.94 11.81
C ALA A 80 -10.91 -3.18 11.35
N GLY A 81 -11.55 -3.86 12.29
CA GLY A 81 -12.26 -5.11 12.03
C GLY A 81 -11.38 -6.35 12.18
N THR A 82 -11.66 -7.38 11.39
CA THR A 82 -11.18 -8.75 11.64
C THR A 82 -9.66 -8.90 11.50
N LYS A 83 -9.02 -8.14 10.60
CA LYS A 83 -7.58 -8.29 10.33
C LYS A 83 -6.67 -7.88 11.49
N ALA A 84 -6.95 -6.77 12.19
CA ALA A 84 -6.18 -6.43 13.40
C ALA A 84 -6.36 -7.50 14.46
N GLN A 85 -7.57 -8.02 14.60
CA GLN A 85 -7.83 -9.07 15.58
C GLN A 85 -7.04 -10.34 15.24
N GLU A 86 -6.97 -10.72 13.96
CA GLU A 86 -6.14 -11.84 13.51
C GLU A 86 -4.65 -11.62 13.80
N VAL A 87 -4.12 -10.43 13.51
CA VAL A 87 -2.73 -10.06 13.82
C VAL A 87 -2.50 -10.14 15.33
N HIS A 88 -3.36 -9.53 16.13
CA HIS A 88 -3.26 -9.54 17.58
C HIS A 88 -3.22 -10.97 18.12
N ASN A 89 -4.16 -11.81 17.70
CA ASN A 89 -4.25 -13.21 18.13
C ASN A 89 -2.99 -14.00 17.77
N ALA A 90 -2.50 -13.84 16.53
CA ALA A 90 -1.28 -14.49 16.06
C ALA A 90 -0.04 -14.09 16.89
N LEU A 91 0.11 -12.79 17.18
CA LEU A 91 1.23 -12.29 17.96
C LEU A 91 1.19 -12.77 19.42
N GLN A 92 0.01 -12.86 20.04
CA GLN A 92 -0.14 -13.38 21.40
C GLN A 92 0.32 -14.84 21.53
N LEU A 93 0.06 -15.65 20.50
CA LEU A 93 0.34 -17.09 20.53
C LEU A 93 1.78 -17.44 20.15
N GLU A 94 2.39 -16.70 19.23
CA GLU A 94 3.58 -17.17 18.50
C GLU A 94 4.80 -16.24 18.61
N VAL A 95 4.66 -15.06 19.23
CA VAL A 95 5.72 -14.03 19.34
C VAL A 95 6.00 -13.69 20.81
N PRO A 96 7.27 -13.63 21.24
CA PRO A 96 7.63 -13.24 22.61
C PRO A 96 7.05 -11.88 22.99
N VAL A 97 6.53 -11.75 24.22
CA VAL A 97 5.85 -10.54 24.73
C VAL A 97 6.65 -9.26 24.47
N ALA A 98 7.98 -9.30 24.67
CA ALA A 98 8.86 -8.17 24.44
C ALA A 98 8.90 -7.64 22.99
N GLN A 99 8.54 -8.49 22.01
CA GLN A 99 8.55 -8.13 20.58
C GLN A 99 7.16 -7.76 20.05
N GLN A 100 6.08 -8.08 20.77
CA GLN A 100 4.71 -7.91 20.28
C GLN A 100 4.36 -6.47 19.87
N PRO A 101 4.78 -5.40 20.59
CA PRO A 101 4.47 -4.03 20.17
C PRO A 101 5.11 -3.67 18.83
N ALA A 102 6.40 -3.98 18.65
CA ALA A 102 7.12 -3.72 17.40
C ALA A 102 6.57 -4.58 16.26
N ALA A 103 6.28 -5.85 16.52
CA ALA A 103 5.69 -6.76 15.54
C ALA A 103 4.31 -6.27 15.07
N SER A 104 3.45 -5.86 16.02
CA SER A 104 2.13 -5.31 15.69
C SER A 104 2.27 -4.08 14.81
N ARG A 105 3.10 -3.12 15.21
CA ARG A 105 3.30 -1.88 14.45
C ARG A 105 3.83 -2.15 13.05
N PHE A 106 4.85 -3.00 12.93
CA PHE A 106 5.43 -3.39 11.65
C PHE A 106 4.39 -4.02 10.71
N LEU A 107 3.57 -4.94 11.22
CA LEU A 107 2.55 -5.60 10.43
C LEU A 107 1.46 -4.64 9.98
N MET A 108 1.06 -3.69 10.83
CA MET A 108 0.10 -2.64 10.45
C MET A 108 0.65 -1.75 9.33
N VAL A 109 1.93 -1.35 9.41
CA VAL A 109 2.61 -0.63 8.33
C VAL A 109 2.63 -1.48 7.05
N LEU A 110 3.07 -2.73 7.13
CA LEU A 110 3.18 -3.60 5.96
C LEU A 110 1.82 -3.82 5.29
N MET A 111 0.77 -4.10 6.06
CA MET A 111 -0.56 -4.42 5.53
C MET A 111 -1.22 -3.24 4.82
N SER A 112 -0.96 -2.02 5.26
CA SER A 112 -1.60 -0.81 4.72
C SER A 112 -0.82 -0.19 3.57
N ASN A 113 0.50 -0.42 3.50
CA ASN A 113 1.39 0.32 2.60
C ASN A 113 2.13 -0.56 1.58
N SER A 114 2.04 -1.89 1.68
CA SER A 114 2.78 -2.78 0.79
C SER A 114 2.13 -2.97 -0.57
N PHE A 115 2.98 -3.20 -1.56
CA PHE A 115 2.61 -3.52 -2.92
C PHE A 115 2.95 -4.97 -3.22
N ARG A 116 2.08 -5.63 -4.00
CA ARG A 116 2.34 -6.97 -4.51
C ARG A 116 2.69 -6.92 -5.98
N PHE A 117 3.74 -7.62 -6.37
CA PHE A 117 4.19 -7.73 -7.76
C PHE A 117 4.82 -9.09 -8.02
N THR A 118 5.02 -9.39 -9.30
CA THR A 118 5.71 -10.59 -9.76
C THR A 118 7.18 -10.24 -9.91
N GLY A 119 8.06 -10.94 -9.19
CA GLY A 119 9.49 -10.77 -9.31
C GLY A 119 10.10 -11.40 -10.58
N PRO A 120 11.40 -11.20 -10.82
CA PRO A 120 12.06 -11.62 -12.06
C PRO A 120 12.02 -13.12 -12.32
N LYS A 121 11.83 -13.93 -11.27
CA LYS A 121 11.75 -15.40 -11.36
C LYS A 121 10.29 -15.90 -11.39
N GLY A 122 9.32 -15.02 -11.59
CA GLY A 122 7.89 -15.33 -11.54
C GLY A 122 7.33 -15.53 -10.13
N ASN A 123 8.14 -15.33 -9.09
CA ASN A 123 7.70 -15.46 -7.70
C ASN A 123 6.92 -14.20 -7.28
N ARG A 124 5.86 -14.38 -6.49
CA ARG A 124 5.12 -13.25 -5.92
C ARG A 124 5.95 -12.63 -4.79
N LEU A 125 5.96 -11.29 -4.77
CA LEU A 125 6.69 -10.49 -3.79
C LEU A 125 5.76 -9.46 -3.18
N THR A 126 6.01 -9.16 -1.91
CA THR A 126 5.42 -8.05 -1.15
C THR A 126 6.54 -7.09 -0.82
N ALA A 127 6.40 -5.81 -1.19
CA ALA A 127 7.39 -4.80 -0.85
C ALA A 127 6.80 -3.51 -0.31
N LEU A 128 7.59 -2.84 0.53
CA LEU A 128 7.30 -1.55 1.13
C LEU A 128 8.23 -0.50 0.53
N PHE A 129 7.65 0.60 0.06
CA PHE A 129 8.36 1.71 -0.56
C PHE A 129 8.18 2.96 0.30
N GLU A 130 9.10 3.92 0.24
CA GLU A 130 9.00 5.16 1.01
C GLU A 130 7.97 6.12 0.42
N ILE A 131 8.11 6.40 -0.89
CA ILE A 131 7.36 7.44 -1.59
C ILE A 131 6.14 6.84 -2.26
N MET A 132 6.25 5.69 -2.93
CA MET A 132 5.09 5.04 -3.56
C MET A 132 3.98 4.70 -2.56
N SER A 133 4.32 4.38 -1.31
CA SER A 133 3.34 4.14 -0.25
C SER A 133 2.58 5.40 0.21
N ARG A 134 2.92 6.59 -0.31
CA ARG A 134 2.19 7.85 -0.07
C ARG A 134 1.14 8.14 -1.13
N VAL A 135 1.08 7.32 -2.18
CA VAL A 135 0.15 7.55 -3.29
C VAL A 135 -1.23 7.08 -2.87
N ASN A 136 -2.19 8.00 -2.85
CA ASN A 136 -3.56 7.71 -2.45
C ASN A 136 -4.34 6.96 -3.55
N HIS A 137 -5.50 6.44 -3.16
CA HIS A 137 -6.36 5.70 -4.05
C HIS A 137 -7.33 6.59 -4.85
N SER A 138 -7.50 6.27 -6.14
CA SER A 138 -8.67 6.68 -6.93
C SER A 138 -9.17 5.51 -7.79
N CYS A 139 -10.49 5.41 -7.98
CA CYS A 139 -11.10 4.51 -8.98
C CYS A 139 -10.97 5.06 -10.42
N LEU A 140 -10.46 6.28 -10.57
CA LEU A 140 -9.98 6.90 -11.81
C LEU A 140 -8.53 7.36 -11.60
N PRO A 141 -7.59 6.42 -11.45
CA PRO A 141 -6.21 6.78 -11.14
C PRO A 141 -5.55 7.49 -12.34
N ASN A 142 -4.59 8.37 -12.06
CA ASN A 142 -3.80 9.07 -13.07
C ASN A 142 -2.36 8.53 -13.16
N ALA A 143 -2.04 7.49 -12.39
CA ALA A 143 -0.80 6.74 -12.48
C ALA A 143 -1.03 5.25 -12.28
N ARG A 144 -0.02 4.44 -12.65
CA ARG A 144 0.07 3.01 -12.40
C ARG A 144 1.51 2.65 -12.06
N MET A 145 1.67 1.60 -11.26
CA MET A 145 2.98 1.01 -11.03
C MET A 145 3.31 0.05 -12.17
N VAL A 146 4.54 0.10 -12.68
CA VAL A 146 5.06 -0.83 -13.70
C VAL A 146 6.42 -1.38 -13.28
N GLY A 147 6.71 -2.60 -13.73
CA GLY A 147 7.98 -3.30 -13.49
C GLY A 147 7.80 -4.65 -12.82
N ASP A 148 8.53 -5.65 -13.30
CA ASP A 148 8.59 -7.02 -12.75
C ASP A 148 9.84 -7.21 -11.85
N GLY A 149 10.36 -6.12 -11.28
CA GLY A 149 11.59 -6.08 -10.52
C GLY A 149 12.03 -4.66 -10.16
N HIS A 150 13.19 -4.55 -9.50
CA HIS A 150 13.71 -3.29 -8.98
C HIS A 150 14.58 -2.54 -9.99
N PRO A 151 14.45 -1.20 -10.10
CA PRO A 151 13.51 -0.35 -9.35
C PRO A 151 12.06 -0.44 -9.88
N ALA A 152 11.09 -0.33 -8.98
CA ALA A 152 9.69 -0.16 -9.36
C ALA A 152 9.50 1.25 -9.96
N LYS A 153 8.61 1.38 -10.95
CA LYS A 153 8.35 2.67 -11.60
C LYS A 153 6.90 3.09 -11.43
N LEU A 154 6.69 4.37 -11.15
CA LEU A 154 5.38 5.01 -11.22
C LEU A 154 5.26 5.73 -12.56
N VAL A 155 4.23 5.38 -13.33
CA VAL A 155 4.01 5.90 -14.67
C VAL A 155 2.62 6.51 -14.77
N THR A 156 2.53 7.73 -15.29
CA THR A 156 1.26 8.42 -15.50
C THR A 156 0.42 7.74 -16.57
N THR A 157 -0.89 7.64 -16.37
CA THR A 157 -1.85 7.03 -17.31
C THR A 157 -2.62 8.05 -18.15
N LYS A 158 -2.45 9.33 -17.83
CA LYS A 158 -2.97 10.50 -18.54
C LYS A 158 -2.08 11.69 -18.21
N SER A 159 -2.27 12.82 -18.89
CA SER A 159 -1.59 14.05 -18.50
C SER A 159 -2.02 14.50 -17.10
N VAL A 160 -1.08 15.09 -16.35
CA VAL A 160 -1.29 15.57 -14.98
C VAL A 160 -0.86 17.02 -14.88
N ALA A 161 -1.70 17.88 -14.32
CA ALA A 161 -1.39 19.29 -14.13
C ALA A 161 -0.43 19.49 -12.94
N PRO A 162 0.38 20.58 -12.92
CA PRO A 162 1.12 20.94 -11.71
C PRO A 162 0.17 21.03 -10.51
N GLN A 163 0.62 20.52 -9.36
CA GLN A 163 -0.09 20.46 -8.08
C GLN A 163 -1.32 19.54 -8.07
N GLU A 164 -1.62 18.85 -9.16
CA GLU A 164 -2.60 17.77 -9.14
C GLU A 164 -2.02 16.56 -8.38
N GLU A 165 -2.85 15.94 -7.54
CA GLU A 165 -2.48 14.75 -6.80
C GLU A 165 -2.35 13.54 -7.72
N ILE A 166 -1.35 12.70 -7.44
CA ILE A 166 -1.10 11.43 -8.08
C ILE A 166 -1.89 10.34 -7.35
N PHE A 167 -2.61 9.51 -8.11
CA PHE A 167 -3.44 8.44 -7.59
C PHE A 167 -3.14 7.09 -8.24
N LEU A 168 -3.21 6.03 -7.42
CA LEU A 168 -3.15 4.63 -7.83
C LEU A 168 -4.50 3.92 -7.64
N CYS A 169 -4.67 2.79 -8.33
CA CYS A 169 -5.72 1.83 -8.01
C CYS A 169 -5.21 0.78 -7.01
N TYR A 170 -5.68 0.81 -5.76
CA TYR A 170 -5.26 -0.16 -4.73
C TYR A 170 -5.75 -1.58 -5.00
N GLY A 171 -6.87 -1.72 -5.71
CA GLY A 171 -7.33 -3.02 -6.20
C GLY A 171 -6.48 -3.59 -7.33
N GLY A 172 -5.48 -2.86 -7.82
CA GLY A 172 -4.61 -3.24 -8.92
C GLY A 172 -5.13 -2.78 -10.29
N TRP A 173 -4.19 -2.50 -11.21
CA TRP A 173 -4.48 -1.96 -12.54
C TRP A 173 -5.11 -3.00 -13.50
N ASN A 174 -4.76 -4.28 -13.35
CA ASN A 174 -5.17 -5.37 -14.27
C ASN A 174 -6.02 -6.45 -13.59
N THR A 175 -6.72 -6.13 -12.52
CA THR A 175 -7.45 -7.12 -11.70
C THR A 175 -8.96 -7.17 -11.98
N GLY A 176 -9.48 -6.25 -12.78
CA GLY A 176 -10.92 -6.08 -12.91
C GLY A 176 -11.54 -5.27 -11.76
N PHE A 177 -10.75 -4.75 -10.82
CA PHE A 177 -11.28 -4.06 -9.64
C PHE A 177 -12.08 -2.81 -9.99
N VAL A 178 -11.56 -1.99 -10.91
CA VAL A 178 -12.26 -0.75 -11.27
C VAL A 178 -13.55 -1.05 -12.01
N GLU A 179 -13.70 -2.19 -12.65
CA GLU A 179 -14.90 -2.64 -13.35
C GLU A 179 -16.00 -3.13 -12.39
N GLN A 180 -15.65 -3.42 -11.13
CA GLN A 180 -16.62 -3.84 -10.12
C GLN A 180 -17.63 -2.73 -9.79
N PRO A 181 -18.87 -3.07 -9.37
CA PRO A 181 -19.86 -2.10 -8.91
C PRO A 181 -19.37 -1.23 -7.73
N LEU A 182 -19.86 0.01 -7.62
CA LEU A 182 -19.53 0.97 -6.55
C LEU A 182 -19.46 0.30 -5.17
N ARG A 183 -20.52 -0.40 -4.79
CA ARG A 183 -20.65 -1.06 -3.49
C ARG A 183 -19.52 -2.06 -3.22
N GLN A 184 -19.12 -2.86 -4.21
CA GLN A 184 -18.04 -3.83 -4.04
C GLN A 184 -16.69 -3.13 -3.85
N ARG A 185 -16.42 -2.08 -4.64
CA ARG A 185 -15.21 -1.28 -4.49
C ARG A 185 -15.15 -0.62 -3.12
N GLN A 186 -16.24 -0.01 -2.66
CA GLN A 186 -16.31 0.62 -1.32
C GLN A 186 -16.13 -0.37 -0.18
N GLN A 187 -16.80 -1.52 -0.24
CA GLN A 187 -16.65 -2.57 0.78
C GLN A 187 -15.22 -3.12 0.81
N HIS A 188 -14.59 -3.30 -0.36
CA HIS A 188 -13.22 -3.73 -0.46
C HIS A 188 -12.27 -2.69 0.15
N LEU A 189 -12.41 -1.41 -0.20
CA LEU A 189 -11.54 -0.36 0.33
C LEU A 189 -11.72 -0.16 1.83
N LEU A 190 -12.97 -0.17 2.31
CA LEU A 190 -13.28 -0.07 3.72
C LEU A 190 -12.73 -1.26 4.52
N GLY A 191 -12.87 -2.49 4.01
CA GLY A 191 -12.40 -3.69 4.70
C GLY A 191 -10.89 -3.91 4.68
N ASN A 192 -10.17 -3.27 3.75
CA ASN A 192 -8.71 -3.43 3.62
C ASN A 192 -7.92 -2.22 4.14
N TRP A 193 -8.43 -0.99 3.96
CA TRP A 193 -7.76 0.26 4.31
C TRP A 193 -8.60 1.20 5.20
N GLY A 194 -9.86 0.86 5.49
CA GLY A 194 -10.67 1.62 6.45
C GLY A 194 -11.24 2.95 5.93
N PHE A 195 -11.28 3.18 4.61
CA PHE A 195 -11.82 4.42 4.04
C PHE A 195 -12.91 4.19 2.98
N VAL A 196 -13.72 5.21 2.74
CA VAL A 196 -14.71 5.29 1.66
C VAL A 196 -14.15 6.20 0.55
N CYS A 197 -14.01 5.68 -0.66
CA CYS A 197 -13.46 6.43 -1.79
C CYS A 197 -14.44 7.50 -2.27
N GLN A 198 -13.97 8.75 -2.37
CA GLN A 198 -14.77 9.89 -2.82
C GLN A 198 -14.29 10.45 -4.17
N CYS A 199 -13.58 9.65 -4.99
CA CYS A 199 -13.13 10.11 -6.30
C CYS A 199 -14.32 10.47 -7.23
N GLY A 200 -14.06 11.27 -8.27
CA GLY A 200 -15.10 11.78 -9.17
C GLY A 200 -16.01 10.69 -9.76
N ARG A 201 -15.48 9.50 -10.06
CA ARG A 201 -16.30 8.35 -10.51
C ARG A 201 -17.24 7.86 -9.41
N CYS A 202 -16.73 7.66 -8.20
CA CYS A 202 -17.55 7.19 -7.08
C CYS A 202 -18.62 8.20 -6.67
N GLN A 203 -18.40 9.50 -6.90
CA GLN A 203 -19.40 10.54 -6.66
C GLN A 203 -20.50 10.59 -7.72
N GLN A 204 -20.19 10.18 -8.96
CA GLN A 204 -21.14 10.18 -10.08
C GLN A 204 -21.96 8.88 -10.17
N GLU A 205 -21.44 7.76 -9.65
CA GLU A 205 -22.17 6.49 -9.61
C GLU A 205 -23.33 6.54 -8.59
N PRO A 206 -24.53 6.02 -8.94
CA PRO A 206 -25.67 6.02 -8.03
C PRO A 206 -25.38 5.15 -6.80
N ARG A 207 -25.66 5.69 -5.61
CA ARG A 207 -25.57 4.96 -4.35
C ARG A 207 -26.86 4.20 -4.09
N ASP A 208 -26.76 2.92 -3.80
CA ASP A 208 -27.88 2.18 -3.21
C ASP A 208 -27.91 2.37 -1.68
N SER A 209 -29.01 1.98 -1.02
CA SER A 209 -29.17 2.06 0.45
C SER A 209 -28.19 1.19 1.24
N LYS A 210 -27.37 0.38 0.57
CA LYS A 210 -26.42 -0.57 1.14
C LYS A 210 -24.97 -0.23 0.81
N THR A 211 -24.74 0.91 0.16
CA THR A 211 -23.41 1.46 -0.13
C THR A 211 -22.95 2.25 1.09
N PRO A 212 -21.74 1.98 1.61
CA PRO A 212 -21.18 2.74 2.74
C PRO A 212 -21.04 4.24 2.45
#